data_AF-A0A6L8W8U6-F1
#
_entry.id   AF-A0A6L8W8U6-F1
#
_cell.length_a   1.000
_cell.length_b   1.000
_cell.length_c   1.000
_cell.angle_alpha   90.00
_cell.angle_beta   90.00
_cell.angle_gamma   90.00
#
_symmetry.space_group_name_H-M   'P 1'
#
loop_
_entity.id
_entity.type
_entity.pdbx_description
1 polymer ?
#
loop_
_entity_poly.entity_id
_entity_poly.type
_entity_poly.pdbx_seq_one_letter_code
_entity_poly.pdbx_strand_id
1 'polypeptide(L)' 'MKDYLKGKKTYVTAFLAIVAAVGSYLLDEIAMQDMIEAVFAALTAMTIRAAISTEALK' A
#
# COMPACT_ATOMS: atom_id res chain seq x y z
N MET A 1 3.83 -24.72 -6.64
CA MET A 1 3.53 -23.64 -5.68
C MET A 1 4.21 -22.31 -6.03
N LYS A 2 4.17 -21.84 -7.30
CA LYS A 2 4.87 -20.60 -7.72
C LYS A 2 3.94 -19.44 -8.14
N ASP A 3 2.63 -19.67 -8.24
CA ASP A 3 1.70 -18.66 -8.78
C ASP A 3 0.79 -17.97 -7.75
N TYR A 4 0.80 -18.40 -6.48
CA TYR A 4 -0.05 -17.79 -5.45
C TYR A 4 0.42 -16.40 -4.96
N LEU A 5 1.66 -16.00 -5.28
CA LEU A 5 2.31 -14.81 -4.72
C LEU A 5 2.45 -13.65 -5.72
N LYS A 6 2.06 -13.79 -6.99
CA LYS A 6 2.32 -12.76 -8.02
C LYS A 6 1.48 -11.48 -7.87
N GLY A 7 0.31 -11.56 -7.23
CA GLY A 7 -0.56 -10.40 -6.96
C GLY A 7 -0.47 -9.85 -5.52
N LYS A 8 -0.15 -10.70 -4.53
CA LYS A 8 -0.22 -10.34 -3.10
C LYS A 8 0.96 -9.48 -2.61
N LYS A 9 2.11 -9.53 -3.28
CA LYS A 9 3.31 -8.77 -2.86
C LYS A 9 3.03 -7.29 -2.78
N THR A 10 2.36 -6.70 -3.77
CA THR A 10 2.04 -5.27 -3.79
C THR A 10 1.14 -4.84 -2.62
N TYR A 11 0.21 -5.70 -2.20
CA TYR A 11 -0.63 -5.45 -1.02
C TYR A 11 0.18 -5.57 0.28
N VAL A 12 1.10 -6.52 0.37
CA VAL A 12 2.01 -6.65 1.53
C VAL A 12 2.95 -5.44 1.62
N THR A 13 3.52 -4.98 0.51
CA THR A 13 4.39 -3.80 0.51
C THR A 13 3.62 -2.54 0.88
N ALA A 14 2.40 -2.37 0.38
CA ALA A 14 1.58 -1.22 0.69
C ALA A 14 1.05 -1.25 2.13
N PHE A 15 0.72 -2.42 2.67
CA PHE A 15 0.40 -2.56 4.10
C PHE A 15 1.60 -2.19 4.98
N LEU A 16 2.81 -2.65 4.65
CA LEU A 16 4.02 -2.25 5.35
C LEU A 16 4.31 -0.75 5.24
N ALA A 17 4.03 -0.14 4.09
CA ALA A 17 4.17 1.31 3.91
C ALA A 17 3.19 2.09 4.79
N ILE A 18 1.94 1.62 4.92
CA ILE A 18 0.96 2.20 5.85
C ILE A 18 1.41 2.05 7.30
N VAL A 19 1.88 0.87 7.70
CA VAL A 19 2.39 0.62 9.06
C VAL A 19 3.62 1.48 9.36
N ALA A 20 4.52 1.64 8.40
CA ALA A 20 5.70 2.50 8.54
C ALA A 20 5.30 3.98 8.68
N ALA A 21 4.37 4.48 7.86
CA ALA A 21 3.87 5.84 7.97
C ALA A 21 3.20 6.10 9.32
N VAL A 22 2.35 5.18 9.79
CA VAL A 22 1.74 5.28 11.13
C VAL A 22 2.80 5.23 12.23
N GLY A 23 3.83 4.39 12.08
CA GLY A 23 4.96 4.31 12.99
C GLY A 23 5.74 5.63 13.08
N SER A 24 6.06 6.24 11.94
CA SER A 24 6.75 7.53 11.88
C SER A 24 5.91 8.66 12.48
N TYR A 25 4.58 8.62 12.36
CA TYR A 25 3.70 9.57 13.06
C TYR A 25 3.73 9.38 14.59
N LEU A 26 3.70 8.14 15.08
CA LEU A 26 3.79 7.85 16.52
C LEU A 26 5.14 8.21 17.14
N LEU A 27 6.20 8.25 16.32
CA LEU A 27 7.54 8.71 16.70
C LEU A 27 7.72 10.22 16.54
N ASP A 28 6.67 10.95 16.13
CA ASP A 28 6.67 12.39 15.89
C ASP A 28 7.69 12.84 14.82
N GLU A 29 8.06 11.94 13.91
CA GLU A 29 9.00 12.22 12.81
C GLU A 29 8.33 12.93 11.61
N ILE A 30 7.02 12.73 11.44
CA ILE A 30 6.24 13.30 10.34
C ILE A 30 4.93 13.88 10.86
N ALA A 31 4.44 14.95 10.22
CA ALA A 31 3.17 15.56 10.61
C ALA A 31 1.99 14.64 10.26
N MET A 32 0.86 14.83 10.96
CA MET A 32 -0.36 14.05 10.72
C MET A 32 -0.84 14.15 9.26
N GLN A 33 -0.64 15.30 8.62
CA GLN A 33 -0.98 15.52 7.21
C GLN A 33 -0.13 14.62 6.29
N ASP A 34 1.18 14.57 6.51
CA ASP A 34 2.10 13.73 5.72
C ASP A 34 1.80 12.23 5.89
N MET A 35 1.43 11.82 7.11
CA MET A 35 0.99 10.45 7.37
C MET A 35 -0.25 10.10 6.55
N ILE A 36 -1.25 10.98 6.53
CA ILE A 36 -2.50 10.77 5.78
C ILE A 36 -2.20 10.69 4.28
N GLU A 37 -1.37 11.59 3.74
CA GLU A 37 -0.98 11.56 2.33
C GLU A 37 -0.25 10.26 1.97
N ALA A 38 0.68 9.80 2.81
CA ALA A 38 1.39 8.54 2.60
C ALA A 38 0.46 7.33 2.59
N VAL A 39 -0.53 7.29 3.50
CA VAL A 39 -1.53 6.22 3.57
C VAL A 39 -2.45 6.25 2.34
N PHE A 40 -2.92 7.42 1.94
CA PHE A 40 -3.74 7.57 0.73
C PHE A 40 -2.95 7.17 -0.53
N ALA A 41 -1.70 7.59 -0.66
CA ALA A 41 -0.85 7.19 -1.78
C ALA A 41 -0.68 5.67 -1.85
N ALA A 42 -0.45 5.01 -0.71
CA ALA A 42 -0.36 3.55 -0.64
C ALA A 42 -1.68 2.84 -1.00
N LEU A 43 -2.82 3.36 -0.54
CA LEU A 43 -4.16 2.85 -0.90
C LEU A 43 -4.47 3.03 -2.38
N THR A 44 -4.10 4.17 -2.96
CA THR A 44 -4.32 4.46 -4.38
C THR A 44 -3.47 3.53 -5.24
N ALA A 45 -2.20 3.31 -4.86
CA ALA A 45 -1.31 2.37 -5.54
C ALA A 45 -1.84 0.92 -5.49
N MET A 46 -2.40 0.49 -4.35
CA MET A 46 -3.08 -0.82 -4.23
C MET A 46 -4.32 -0.90 -5.11
N THR A 47 -5.12 0.16 -5.15
CA THR A 47 -6.38 0.20 -5.92
C THR A 47 -6.12 0.16 -7.42
N ILE A 48 -5.14 0.93 -7.90
CA ILE A 48 -4.69 0.89 -9.30
C ILE A 48 -4.16 -0.51 -9.64
N ARG A 49 -3.36 -1.12 -8.75
CA ARG A 49 -2.88 -2.49 -8.95
C ARG A 49 -4.03 -3.51 -9.00
N ALA A 50 -5.04 -3.36 -8.14
CA ALA A 50 -6.23 -4.20 -8.09
C ALA A 50 -7.06 -4.07 -9.38
N ALA A 51 -7.22 -2.84 -9.88
CA ALA A 51 -7.94 -2.56 -11.11
C ALA A 51 -7.25 -3.19 -12.33
N ILE A 52 -5.93 -3.00 -12.48
CA ILE A 52 -5.14 -3.61 -13.57
C ILE A 52 -5.21 -5.13 -13.52
N SER A 53 -5.13 -5.73 -12.32
CA SER A 53 -5.22 -7.18 -12.18
C SER A 53 -6.61 -7.73 -12.52
N THR A 54 -7.66 -6.91 -12.38
CA THR A 54 -9.05 -7.28 -12.72
C THR A 54 -9.30 -7.14 -14.21
N GLU A 55 -8.76 -6.12 -14.87
CA GLU A 55 -8.83 -5.99 -16.33
C GLU A 55 -7.99 -7.03 -17.06
N ALA A 56 -6.84 -7.43 -16.52
CA ALA A 56 -6.01 -8.50 -17.09
C ALA A 56 -6.63 -9.92 -16.98
N LEU A 57 -7.71 -10.07 -16.20
CA LEU A 57 -8.47 -11.31 -16.04
C LEU A 57 -9.72 -11.36 -16.93
N LYS A 58 -9.99 -10.32 -17.73
CA LYS A 58 -11.14 -10.20 -18.63
C LYS A 58 -10.74 -10.54 -20.06
#